data_AF-A0A3N5H613-F1
#
_entry.id   AF-A0A3N5H613-F1
#
_cell.length_a   1.000
_cell.length_b   1.000
_cell.length_c   1.000
_cell.angle_alpha   90.00
_cell.angle_beta   90.00
_cell.angle_gamma   90.00
#
_symmetry.space_group_name_H-M   'P 1'
#
loop_
_entity.id
_entity.type
_entity.pdbx_description
1 polymer ?
#
loop_
_entity_poly.entity_id
_entity_poly.type
_entity_poly.pdbx_seq_one_letter_code
_entity_poly.pdbx_strand_id
1 'polypeptide(L)'
;MELTALERAVLDKLFSGDHPSFPALRAQLERVRVLERTFTPVGFFSDLMVPEDLPPATLAKDAVWFGDVFADFEGLVHGASFVVRIADGRLEMLEGSTVDESWPSEGTSFRLRYEPEPRQLDALG
;
A
#
# COMPACT_ATOMS: atom_id res chain seq x y z
N MET A 1 8.97 10.57 -8.42
CA MET A 1 7.56 10.75 -8.83
C MET A 1 6.71 10.85 -7.57
N GLU A 2 5.51 11.42 -7.67
CA GLU A 2 4.55 11.42 -6.57
C GLU A 2 3.69 10.14 -6.63
N LEU A 3 3.00 9.83 -5.51
CA LEU A 3 1.96 8.80 -5.49
C LEU A 3 0.81 9.19 -6.42
N THR A 4 0.25 8.21 -7.12
CA THR A 4 -1.03 8.35 -7.82
C THR A 4 -2.17 8.44 -6.80
N ALA A 5 -3.36 8.85 -7.26
CA ALA A 5 -4.55 8.88 -6.42
C ALA A 5 -4.91 7.50 -5.82
N LEU A 6 -4.70 6.42 -6.58
CA LEU A 6 -4.94 5.06 -6.12
C LEU A 6 -3.97 4.67 -5.01
N GLU A 7 -2.66 4.81 -5.25
CA GLU A 7 -1.64 4.41 -4.28
C GLU A 7 -1.76 5.20 -2.98
N ARG A 8 -2.02 6.52 -3.08
CA ARG A 8 -2.28 7.37 -1.92
C ARG A 8 -3.49 6.87 -1.13
N ALA A 9 -4.62 6.63 -1.81
CA ALA A 9 -5.84 6.18 -1.14
C ALA A 9 -5.68 4.79 -0.49
N VAL A 10 -4.95 3.88 -1.15
CA VAL A 10 -4.64 2.54 -0.62
C VAL A 10 -3.78 2.64 0.62
N LEU A 11 -2.68 3.40 0.58
CA LEU A 11 -1.77 3.56 1.72
C LEU A 11 -2.44 4.28 2.89
N ASP A 12 -3.22 5.33 2.62
CA ASP A 12 -4.02 6.02 3.65
C ASP A 12 -4.99 5.06 4.33
N LYS A 13 -5.62 4.15 3.55
CA LYS A 13 -6.54 3.15 4.10
C LYS A 13 -5.81 2.05 4.86
N LEU A 14 -4.66 1.58 4.38
CA LEU A 14 -3.83 0.59 5.08
C LEU A 14 -3.44 1.12 6.47
N PHE A 15 -3.07 2.40 6.59
CA PHE A 15 -2.64 2.97 7.88
C PHE A 15 -3.74 3.74 8.61
N SER A 16 -5.01 3.48 8.29
CA SER A 16 -6.15 4.02 9.02
C SER A 16 -6.41 3.21 10.30
N GLY A 17 -6.97 3.87 11.31
CA GLY A 17 -7.24 3.28 12.63
C GLY A 17 -6.19 3.65 13.67
N ASP A 18 -6.26 2.97 14.81
CA ASP A 18 -5.42 3.22 15.98
C ASP A 18 -4.43 2.08 16.18
N HIS A 19 -3.18 2.30 15.76
CA HIS A 19 -2.06 1.40 15.97
C HIS A 19 -0.80 2.24 16.26
N PRO A 20 0.07 1.88 17.20
CA PRO A 20 1.24 2.67 17.57
C PRO A 20 2.16 3.05 16.40
N SER A 21 2.26 2.20 15.39
CA SER A 21 3.13 2.37 14.22
C SER A 21 2.52 3.26 13.12
N PHE A 22 1.19 3.38 13.06
CA PHE A 22 0.49 4.10 11.98
C PHE A 22 0.75 5.60 11.94
N PRO A 23 0.91 6.35 13.06
CA PRO A 23 1.29 7.75 13.01
C PRO A 23 2.59 8.01 12.24
N ALA A 24 3.62 7.19 12.47
CA ALA A 24 4.90 7.32 11.76
C ALA A 24 4.75 7.00 10.28
N LEU A 25 4.06 5.90 9.93
CA LEU A 25 3.81 5.52 8.54
C LEU A 25 3.01 6.58 7.77
N ARG A 26 1.98 7.15 8.39
CA ARG A 26 1.22 8.27 7.80
C ARG A 26 2.08 9.52 7.59
N ALA A 27 2.97 9.85 8.52
CA ALA A 27 3.90 10.95 8.35
C ALA A 27 4.88 10.72 7.18
N GLN A 28 5.26 9.46 6.92
CA GLN A 28 6.06 9.10 5.74
C GLN A 28 5.28 9.33 4.43
N LEU A 29 3.98 9.04 4.38
CA LEU A 29 3.15 9.25 3.18
C LEU A 29 3.12 10.70 2.68
N GLU A 30 3.31 11.67 3.56
CA GLU A 30 3.33 13.09 3.18
C GLU A 30 4.59 13.50 2.40
N ARG A 31 5.64 12.67 2.43
CA ARG A 31 6.95 13.00 1.85
C ARG A 31 7.59 11.84 1.07
N VAL A 32 6.94 10.68 1.03
CA VAL A 32 7.39 9.52 0.27
C VAL A 32 7.40 9.85 -1.22
N ARG A 33 8.40 9.35 -1.93
CA ARG A 33 8.49 9.47 -3.38
C ARG A 33 8.45 8.10 -4.01
N VAL A 34 7.82 8.00 -5.16
CA VAL A 34 7.93 6.81 -6.01
C VAL A 34 9.18 6.95 -6.88
N LEU A 35 10.11 6.02 -6.72
CA LEU A 35 11.35 5.94 -7.49
C LEU A 35 11.09 5.37 -8.88
N GLU A 36 10.37 4.25 -8.93
CA GLU A 36 10.05 3.51 -10.15
C GLU A 36 8.65 2.91 -10.06
N ARG A 37 7.99 2.76 -11.21
CA ARG A 37 6.75 2.01 -11.36
C ARG A 37 6.89 0.98 -12.47
N THR A 38 6.77 -0.29 -12.10
CA THR A 38 6.81 -1.41 -13.03
C THR A 38 5.42 -1.99 -13.18
N PHE A 39 4.84 -1.91 -14.38
CA PHE A 39 3.55 -2.52 -14.68
C PHE A 39 3.71 -3.90 -15.30
N THR A 40 2.82 -4.79 -14.92
CA THR A 40 2.61 -6.10 -15.55
C THR A 40 1.18 -6.16 -16.09
N PRO A 41 0.82 -7.18 -16.89
CA PRO A 41 -0.56 -7.34 -17.34
C PRO A 41 -1.57 -7.45 -16.18
N VAL A 42 -1.16 -7.88 -14.99
CA VAL A 42 -2.05 -8.19 -13.85
C VAL A 42 -1.75 -7.35 -12.61
N GLY A 43 -0.94 -6.30 -12.72
CA GLY A 43 -0.52 -5.57 -11.53
C GLY A 43 0.56 -4.53 -11.76
N PHE A 44 1.04 -3.99 -10.65
CA PHE A 44 2.18 -3.09 -10.64
C PHE A 44 3.01 -3.23 -9.36
N PHE A 45 4.25 -2.77 -9.44
CA PHE A 45 5.14 -2.52 -8.32
C PHE A 45 5.55 -1.05 -8.33
N SER A 46 5.47 -0.41 -7.17
CA SER A 46 5.95 0.96 -6.96
C SER A 46 7.02 0.96 -5.89
N ASP A 47 8.25 1.20 -6.30
CA ASP A 47 9.38 1.34 -5.38
C ASP A 47 9.31 2.71 -4.71
N LEU A 48 9.35 2.72 -3.39
CA LEU A 48 9.14 3.89 -2.55
C LEU A 48 10.45 4.31 -1.88
N MET A 49 10.64 5.62 -1.77
CA MET A 49 11.73 6.22 -1.00
C MET A 49 11.17 7.17 0.04
N VAL A 50 11.47 6.87 1.29
CA VAL A 50 11.16 7.70 2.45
C VAL A 50 12.40 8.50 2.81
N PRO A 51 12.32 9.83 2.95
CA PRO A 51 13.44 10.64 3.42
C PRO A 51 14.00 10.17 4.76
N GLU A 52 15.33 10.12 4.87
CA GLU A 52 16.03 9.59 6.05
C GLU A 52 15.75 10.39 7.34
N ASP A 53 15.43 11.68 7.20
CA ASP A 53 15.11 12.60 8.30
C ASP A 53 13.74 12.33 8.96
N LEU A 54 12.91 11.48 8.34
CA LEU A 54 11.67 11.03 8.94
C LEU A 54 11.90 9.86 9.90
N PRO A 55 11.19 9.81 11.04
CA PRO A 55 11.34 8.73 11.99
C PRO A 55 10.84 7.40 11.38
N PRO A 56 11.55 6.29 11.61
CA PRO A 56 11.04 4.96 11.27
C PRO A 56 9.86 4.61 12.19
N ALA A 57 8.92 3.83 11.68
CA ALA A 57 7.90 3.21 12.49
C ALA A 57 8.50 2.09 13.34
N THR A 58 8.00 1.89 14.56
CA THR A 58 8.34 0.69 15.34
C THR A 58 7.62 -0.50 14.74
N LEU A 59 8.35 -1.59 14.51
CA LEU A 59 7.83 -2.85 13.96
C LEU A 59 8.22 -4.02 14.89
N ALA A 60 7.49 -5.14 14.81
CA ALA A 60 7.86 -6.37 15.51
C ALA A 60 9.04 -7.10 14.85
N LYS A 61 9.35 -6.79 13.58
CA LYS A 61 10.37 -7.44 12.74
C LYS A 61 11.07 -6.41 11.86
N ASP A 62 12.28 -6.74 11.40
CA ASP A 62 13.09 -5.88 10.49
C ASP A 62 12.38 -5.59 9.17
N ALA A 63 11.58 -6.55 8.68
CA ALA A 63 10.77 -6.35 7.48
C ALA A 63 9.43 -7.08 7.58
N VAL A 64 8.39 -6.45 7.03
CA VAL A 64 7.02 -6.98 7.02
C VAL A 64 6.32 -6.66 5.73
N TRP A 65 5.43 -7.58 5.33
CA TRP A 65 4.43 -7.36 4.31
C TRP A 65 3.09 -7.15 4.99
N PHE A 66 2.41 -6.08 4.63
CA PHE A 66 1.12 -5.73 5.21
C PHE A 66 0.13 -5.43 4.10
N GLY A 67 -1.04 -6.08 4.14
CA GLY A 67 -2.05 -5.89 3.10
C GLY A 67 -3.36 -6.50 3.52
N ASP A 68 -4.34 -5.63 3.73
CA ASP A 68 -5.73 -6.00 4.02
C ASP A 68 -6.72 -5.06 3.31
N VAL A 69 -6.23 -4.32 2.31
CA VAL A 69 -7.00 -3.39 1.50
C VAL A 69 -7.17 -3.94 0.10
N PHE A 70 -8.41 -3.86 -0.38
CA PHE A 70 -8.82 -4.23 -1.73
C PHE A 70 -9.47 -3.03 -2.41
N ALA A 71 -9.38 -2.99 -3.74
CA ALA A 71 -10.10 -2.05 -4.58
C ALA A 71 -11.08 -2.82 -5.47
N ASP A 72 -12.35 -2.44 -5.41
CA ASP A 72 -13.33 -2.81 -6.42
C ASP A 72 -13.22 -1.78 -7.56
N PHE A 73 -12.74 -2.22 -8.73
CA PHE A 73 -12.67 -1.39 -9.93
C PHE A 73 -13.89 -1.62 -10.81
N GLU A 74 -14.35 -0.57 -11.48
CA GLU A 74 -15.35 -0.72 -12.53
C GLU A 74 -14.81 -1.62 -13.66
N GLY A 75 -15.53 -2.70 -13.95
CA GLY A 75 -15.16 -3.67 -14.98
C GLY A 75 -14.33 -4.86 -14.51
N LEU A 76 -13.88 -4.89 -13.25
CA LEU A 76 -13.26 -6.08 -12.66
C LEU A 76 -14.28 -6.89 -11.84
N VAL A 77 -14.22 -8.21 -11.98
CA VAL A 77 -15.06 -9.17 -11.25
C VAL A 77 -14.52 -9.40 -9.85
N HIS A 78 -13.19 -9.53 -9.70
CA HIS A 78 -12.54 -9.85 -8.43
C HIS A 78 -11.92 -8.63 -7.76
N GLY A 79 -11.78 -7.52 -8.49
CA GLY A 79 -11.10 -6.31 -8.03
C GLY A 79 -9.58 -6.51 -7.97
N ALA A 80 -8.91 -5.72 -7.14
CA ALA A 80 -7.48 -5.80 -6.90
C ALA A 80 -7.16 -5.86 -5.41
N SER A 81 -6.09 -6.57 -5.07
CA SER A 81 -5.49 -6.59 -3.73
C SER A 81 -4.23 -5.73 -3.70
N PHE A 82 -3.86 -5.28 -2.51
CA PHE A 82 -2.66 -4.46 -2.32
C PHE A 82 -1.88 -4.92 -1.10
N VAL A 83 -0.56 -4.97 -1.26
CA VAL A 83 0.39 -5.23 -0.17
C VAL A 83 1.48 -4.18 -0.17
N VAL A 84 1.84 -3.70 1.01
CA VAL A 84 2.97 -2.79 1.23
C VAL A 84 4.08 -3.51 1.96
N ARG A 85 5.31 -3.35 1.46
CA ARG A 85 6.52 -3.79 2.15
C ARG A 85 7.06 -2.64 2.99
N ILE A 86 7.35 -2.94 4.25
CA ILE A 86 7.95 -1.99 5.20
C ILE A 86 9.25 -2.63 5.72
N ALA A 87 10.39 -1.95 5.51
CA ALA A 87 11.71 -2.38 5.96
C ALA A 87 12.27 -1.36 6.93
N ASP A 88 12.81 -1.80 8.07
CA ASP A 88 13.42 -0.94 9.09
C ASP A 88 12.50 0.23 9.48
N GLY A 89 11.19 -0.03 9.53
CA GLY A 89 10.17 0.97 9.83
C GLY A 89 9.87 1.97 8.70
N ARG A 90 10.35 1.75 7.48
CA ARG A 90 10.19 2.65 6.32
C ARG A 90 9.44 1.98 5.19
N LEU A 91 8.55 2.73 4.54
CA LEU A 91 7.87 2.28 3.31
C LEU A 91 8.89 2.04 2.21
N GLU A 92 8.88 0.85 1.62
CA GLU A 92 9.85 0.46 0.59
C GLU A 92 9.19 0.13 -0.74
N MET A 93 8.01 -0.52 -0.72
CA MET A 93 7.35 -0.92 -1.96
C MET A 93 5.84 -1.06 -1.75
N LEU A 94 5.06 -0.66 -2.74
CA LEU A 94 3.64 -1.00 -2.84
C LEU A 94 3.43 -1.89 -4.06
N GLU A 95 2.73 -3.01 -3.88
CA GLU A 95 2.26 -3.86 -4.97
C GLU A 95 0.74 -3.84 -5.03
N GLY A 96 0.21 -3.75 -6.25
CA GLY A 96 -1.20 -3.98 -6.55
C GLY A 96 -1.34 -5.11 -7.56
N SER A 97 -2.27 -6.04 -7.32
CA SER A 97 -2.48 -7.20 -8.20
C SER A 97 -3.96 -7.51 -8.41
N THR A 98 -4.29 -7.96 -9.61
CA THR A 98 -5.59 -8.52 -9.99
C THR A 98 -5.50 -10.05 -10.08
N VAL A 99 -6.64 -10.75 -10.01
CA VAL A 99 -6.70 -12.22 -10.14
C VAL A 99 -7.35 -12.57 -11.47
N ASP A 100 -6.60 -13.20 -12.37
CA ASP A 100 -7.04 -13.64 -13.70
C ASP A 100 -7.65 -12.53 -14.60
N GLU A 101 -7.42 -11.26 -14.24
CA GLU A 101 -7.93 -10.08 -14.94
C GLU A 101 -6.78 -9.14 -15.26
N SER A 102 -6.91 -8.36 -16.34
CA SER A 102 -5.90 -7.34 -16.66
C SER A 102 -5.96 -6.17 -15.69
N TRP A 103 -4.81 -5.58 -15.38
CA TRP A 103 -4.74 -4.36 -14.59
C TRP A 103 -5.58 -3.25 -15.27
N PRO A 104 -6.43 -2.53 -14.53
CA PRO A 104 -7.33 -1.54 -15.10
C PRO A 104 -6.56 -0.38 -15.72
N SER A 105 -7.13 0.23 -16.76
CA SER A 105 -6.56 1.43 -17.37
C SER A 105 -6.50 2.59 -16.37
N GLU A 106 -5.54 3.49 -16.56
CA GLU A 106 -5.44 4.71 -15.77
C GLU A 106 -6.76 5.49 -15.81
N GLY A 107 -7.19 6.01 -14.65
CA GLY A 107 -8.44 6.76 -14.49
C GLY A 107 -9.70 5.91 -14.28
N THR A 108 -9.60 4.58 -14.28
CA THR A 108 -10.72 3.69 -13.93
C THR A 108 -11.20 3.97 -12.50
N SER A 109 -12.52 4.10 -12.34
CA SER A 109 -13.13 4.37 -11.04
C SER A 109 -12.90 3.19 -10.09
N PHE A 110 -12.67 3.48 -8.81
CA PHE A 110 -12.45 2.45 -7.80
C PHE A 110 -13.10 2.80 -6.47
N ARG A 111 -13.42 1.76 -5.70
CA ARG A 111 -13.85 1.87 -4.30
C ARG A 111 -12.98 0.97 -3.43
N LEU A 112 -12.46 1.52 -2.34
CA LEU A 112 -11.64 0.75 -1.41
C LEU A 112 -12.48 0.08 -0.32
N ARG A 113 -12.11 -1.13 0.04
CA ARG A 113 -12.65 -1.89 1.17
C ARG A 113 -11.55 -2.63 1.91
N TYR A 114 -11.84 -3.02 3.15
CA TYR A 114 -10.99 -3.97 3.85
C TYR A 114 -11.34 -5.40 3.43
N GLU A 115 -10.40 -6.31 3.63
CA GLU A 115 -10.72 -7.73 3.70
C GLU A 115 -11.79 -7.97 4.79
N PRO A 116 -12.72 -8.93 4.61
CA PRO A 116 -13.70 -9.25 5.65
C PRO A 116 -13.08 -9.87 6.91
N GLU A 117 -11.87 -10.42 6.81
CA GLU A 117 -11.16 -11.00 7.94
C GLU A 117 -10.59 -9.92 8.89
N PRO A 118 -10.42 -10.24 10.19
CA PRO A 118 -9.77 -9.33 11.11
C PRO A 118 -8.36 -8.94 10.64
N ARG A 119 -8.05 -7.65 10.78
CA ARG A 119 -6.73 -7.10 10.42
C ARG A 119 -5.64 -7.81 11.22
N GLN A 120 -4.65 -8.37 10.53
CA GLN A 120 -3.49 -9.00 11.16
C GLN A 120 -2.42 -7.95 11.45
N LEU A 121 -2.42 -7.42 12.68
CA LEU A 121 -1.54 -6.32 13.09
C LEU A 121 -0.26 -6.79 13.80
N ASP A 122 -0.16 -8.05 14.20
CA ASP A 122 0.95 -8.60 15.01
C ASP A 122 2.34 -8.38 14.38
N ALA A 123 2.41 -8.29 13.05
CA ALA A 123 3.65 -8.01 12.34
C ALA A 123 4.13 -6.55 12.56
N LEU A 124 3.22 -5.61 12.83
CA LEU A 124 3.51 -4.18 12.92
C LEU A 124 3.97 -3.71 14.30
N GLY A 125 4.04 -4.60 15.31
CA GLY A 125 4.52 -4.27 16.66
C GLY A 125 3.42 -4.27 17.72
#